data_AF-A0A6N9R5Y2-F1
#
_entry.id   AF-A0A6N9R5Y2-F1
#
_cell.length_a   1.000
_cell.length_b   1.000
_cell.length_c   1.000
_cell.angle_alpha   90.00
_cell.angle_beta   90.00
_cell.angle_gamma   90.00
#
_symmetry.space_group_name_H-M   'P 1'
#
loop_
_entity.id
_entity.type
_entity.pdbx_description
1 polymer ?
#
loop_
_entity_poly.entity_id
_entity_poly.type
_entity_poly.pdbx_seq_one_letter_code
_entity_poly.pdbx_strand_id
1 'polypeptide(L)'
;MSGTDGDKPRPLGDLPPRQRRLLAIAFIAGGSVFVGGGLRWIDIAPAPGVPHWIIGVIGAIFVFAGIAVGMRSEPSRGHDLVGALIVTGFVAVFGWIGFAPGERHFSSSGSGGGLSLAGGGGDWIGRAAFGLGAVLCALAAMYLWKRVFFPPVRREEKAPPAQ
;
A
#
# COMPACT_ATOMS: atom_id res chain seq x y z
N MET A 1 -39.70 -0.55 -18.13
CA MET A 1 -38.71 -0.95 -17.10
C MET A 1 -37.43 -1.35 -17.80
N SER A 2 -36.55 -0.37 -18.06
CA SER A 2 -35.22 -0.59 -18.65
C SER A 2 -34.26 -0.71 -17.49
N GLY A 3 -33.71 -1.91 -17.30
CA GLY A 3 -32.78 -2.21 -16.23
C GLY A 3 -31.51 -1.40 -16.42
N THR A 4 -31.14 -0.65 -15.39
CA THR A 4 -29.81 -0.08 -15.22
C THR A 4 -28.82 -1.24 -15.15
N ASP A 5 -28.33 -1.67 -16.30
CA ASP A 5 -27.26 -2.65 -16.40
C ASP A 5 -26.07 -2.04 -15.67
N GLY A 6 -25.82 -2.63 -14.51
CA GLY A 6 -25.04 -2.02 -13.46
C GLY A 6 -23.63 -1.73 -13.93
N ASP A 7 -23.20 -0.51 -13.65
CA ASP A 7 -21.85 0.01 -13.81
C ASP A 7 -20.86 -0.84 -13.00
N LYS A 8 -20.51 -2.01 -13.54
CA LYS A 8 -19.48 -2.87 -12.94
C LYS A 8 -18.19 -2.07 -12.97
N PRO A 9 -17.54 -1.85 -11.81
CA PRO A 9 -16.29 -1.11 -11.76
C PRO A 9 -15.30 -1.76 -12.72
N ARG A 10 -14.87 -1.00 -13.73
CA ARG A 10 -13.94 -1.51 -14.75
C ARG A 10 -12.64 -1.92 -14.05
N PRO A 11 -12.12 -3.13 -14.29
CA PRO A 11 -10.82 -3.51 -13.76
C PRO A 11 -9.78 -2.47 -14.17
N LEU A 12 -8.82 -2.15 -13.28
CA LEU A 12 -7.78 -1.16 -13.56
C LEU A 12 -6.97 -1.45 -14.84
N GLY A 13 -7.00 -2.70 -15.34
CA GLY A 13 -6.43 -3.10 -16.62
C GLY A 13 -7.03 -2.40 -17.83
N ASP A 14 -8.25 -1.86 -17.73
CA ASP A 14 -9.01 -1.27 -18.84
C ASP A 14 -8.72 0.22 -19.05
N LEU A 15 -7.84 0.82 -18.25
CA LEU A 15 -7.47 2.22 -18.43
C LEU A 15 -6.71 2.41 -19.77
N PRO A 16 -7.07 3.44 -20.57
CA PRO A 16 -6.32 3.82 -21.76
C PRO A 16 -4.81 3.94 -21.47
N PRO A 17 -3.92 3.47 -22.37
CA PRO A 17 -2.48 3.47 -22.12
C PRO A 17 -1.90 4.83 -21.72
N ARG A 18 -2.48 5.92 -22.22
CA ARG A 18 -2.10 7.30 -21.85
C ARG A 18 -2.46 7.63 -20.40
N GLN A 19 -3.67 7.29 -19.95
CA GLN A 19 -4.12 7.53 -18.58
C GLN A 19 -3.30 6.72 -17.58
N ARG A 20 -3.02 5.45 -17.89
CA ARG A 20 -2.15 4.60 -17.05
C ARG A 20 -0.75 5.19 -16.90
N ARG A 21 -0.15 5.69 -17.98
CA ARG A 21 1.16 6.36 -17.94
C ARG A 21 1.13 7.65 -17.12
N LEU A 22 0.11 8.48 -17.30
CA LEU A 22 -0.03 9.72 -16.52
C LEU A 22 -0.18 9.42 -15.02
N LEU A 23 -0.98 8.42 -14.66
CA LEU A 23 -1.15 7.99 -13.27
C LEU A 23 0.18 7.47 -12.69
N ALA A 24 0.90 6.61 -13.43
CA ALA A 24 2.21 6.11 -13.01
C ALA A 24 3.22 7.25 -12.78
N ILE A 25 3.30 8.19 -13.72
CA ILE A 25 4.20 9.36 -13.62
C ILE A 25 3.82 10.22 -12.41
N ALA A 26 2.52 10.48 -12.20
CA ALA A 26 2.05 11.28 -11.06
C ALA A 26 2.43 10.63 -9.71
N PHE A 27 2.25 9.32 -9.58
CA PHE A 27 2.62 8.56 -8.39
C PHE A 27 4.14 8.55 -8.16
N ILE A 28 4.93 8.34 -9.21
CA ILE A 28 6.39 8.37 -9.12
C ILE A 28 6.87 9.75 -8.73
N ALA A 29 6.45 10.80 -9.44
CA ALA A 29 6.89 12.17 -9.19
C ALA A 29 6.48 12.65 -7.79
N GLY A 30 5.22 12.44 -7.40
CA GLY A 30 4.72 12.78 -6.07
C GLY A 30 5.45 11.99 -4.98
N GLY A 31 5.60 10.68 -5.14
CA GLY A 31 6.34 9.83 -4.21
C GLY A 31 7.80 10.24 -4.05
N SER A 32 8.49 10.60 -5.13
CA SER A 32 9.88 11.05 -5.11
C SER A 32 10.08 12.32 -4.29
N VAL A 33 9.11 13.24 -4.28
CA VAL A 33 9.16 14.43 -3.40
C VAL A 33 9.16 14.02 -1.92
N PHE A 34 8.29 13.09 -1.53
CA PHE A 34 8.26 12.57 -0.15
C PHE A 34 9.52 11.76 0.21
N VAL A 35 10.09 11.00 -0.74
CA VAL A 35 11.39 10.33 -0.55
C VAL A 35 12.48 11.37 -0.28
N GLY A 36 12.54 12.43 -1.09
CA GLY A 36 13.47 13.55 -0.88
C GLY A 36 13.29 14.22 0.48
N GLY A 37 12.04 14.40 0.93
CA GLY A 37 11.72 14.88 2.28
C GLY A 37 12.22 13.96 3.38
N GLY A 38 12.02 12.64 3.24
CA GLY A 38 12.50 11.66 4.21
C GLY A 38 14.03 11.56 4.28
N LEU A 39 14.71 11.77 3.15
CA LEU A 39 16.18 11.86 3.04
C LEU A 39 16.73 13.24 3.42
N ARG A 40 15.86 14.22 3.70
CA ARG A 40 16.22 15.61 4.01
C ARG A 40 16.96 16.32 2.86
N TRP A 41 16.72 15.91 1.63
CA TRP A 41 17.12 16.66 0.43
C TRP A 41 16.15 17.79 0.10
N ILE A 42 14.90 17.65 0.56
CA ILE A 42 13.85 18.65 0.47
C ILE A 42 13.40 18.96 1.90
N ASP A 43 13.34 20.24 2.26
CA ASP A 43 12.88 20.67 3.58
C ASP A 43 11.36 20.49 3.71
N ILE A 44 10.96 19.31 4.16
CA ILE A 44 9.58 18.98 4.52
C ILE A 44 9.55 18.79 6.02
N ALA A 45 8.91 19.72 6.74
CA ALA A 45 8.74 19.60 8.18
C ALA A 45 7.71 18.50 8.49
N PRO A 46 8.09 17.38 9.14
CA PRO A 46 7.12 16.39 9.59
C PRO A 46 6.18 17.00 10.64
N ALA A 47 4.98 16.43 10.74
CA ALA A 47 4.12 16.70 11.88
C ALA A 47 4.83 16.33 13.20
N PRO A 48 4.51 16.99 14.33
CA PRO A 48 5.11 16.69 15.62
C PRO A 48 5.07 15.19 15.94
N GLY A 49 6.21 14.64 16.35
CA GLY A 49 6.35 13.22 16.69
C GLY A 49 6.51 12.26 15.50
N VAL A 50 6.35 12.72 14.24
CA VAL A 50 6.58 11.88 13.05
C VAL A 50 8.06 11.94 12.65
N PRO A 51 8.79 10.82 12.62
CA PRO A 51 10.16 10.82 12.18
C PRO A 51 10.26 10.94 10.65
N HIS A 52 11.30 11.60 10.15
CA HIS A 52 11.48 11.84 8.70
C HIS A 52 11.50 10.55 7.87
N TRP A 53 12.04 9.46 8.40
CA TRP A 53 12.07 8.18 7.68
C TRP A 53 10.66 7.65 7.34
N ILE A 54 9.63 7.97 8.13
CA ILE A 54 8.23 7.59 7.82
C ILE A 54 7.75 8.31 6.57
N ILE A 55 8.08 9.60 6.41
CA ILE A 55 7.77 10.36 5.19
C ILE A 55 8.47 9.70 3.99
N GLY A 56 9.74 9.31 4.16
CA GLY A 56 10.50 8.60 3.13
C GLY A 56 9.87 7.27 2.72
N VAL A 57 9.42 6.48 3.70
CA VAL A 57 8.73 5.19 3.45
C VAL A 57 7.40 5.40 2.72
N ILE A 58 6.59 6.38 3.13
CA ILE A 58 5.34 6.73 2.43
C ILE A 58 5.64 7.14 0.99
N GLY A 59 6.64 7.98 0.76
CA GLY A 59 7.10 8.33 -0.57
C GLY A 59 7.51 7.13 -1.40
N ALA A 60 8.29 6.20 -0.81
CA ALA A 60 8.71 4.99 -1.48
C ALA A 60 7.53 4.09 -1.88
N ILE A 61 6.51 3.95 -1.02
CA ILE A 61 5.27 3.23 -1.35
C ILE A 61 4.60 3.84 -2.59
N PHE A 62 4.48 5.18 -2.67
CA PHE A 62 3.92 5.85 -3.84
C PHE A 62 4.76 5.65 -5.11
N VAL A 63 6.09 5.71 -5.01
CA VAL A 63 6.99 5.42 -6.13
C VAL A 63 6.79 3.99 -6.62
N PHE A 64 6.80 3.00 -5.73
CA PHE A 64 6.60 1.60 -6.09
C PHE A 64 5.20 1.34 -6.64
N ALA A 65 4.16 1.98 -6.10
CA ALA A 65 2.81 1.91 -6.65
C ALA A 65 2.75 2.47 -8.08
N GLY A 66 3.42 3.60 -8.34
CA GLY A 66 3.53 4.16 -9.70
C GLY A 66 4.27 3.24 -10.66
N ILE A 67 5.36 2.59 -10.20
CA ILE A 67 6.05 1.54 -10.97
C ILE A 67 5.10 0.39 -11.28
N ALA A 68 4.38 -0.13 -10.28
CA ALA A 68 3.42 -1.22 -10.45
C ALA A 68 2.33 -0.88 -11.47
N VAL A 69 1.79 0.34 -11.44
CA VAL A 69 0.80 0.84 -12.42
C VAL A 69 1.40 0.93 -13.83
N GLY A 70 2.69 1.27 -13.94
CA GLY A 70 3.39 1.36 -15.22
C GLY A 70 3.68 0.00 -15.87
N MET A 71 3.81 -1.06 -15.06
CA MET A 71 4.09 -2.40 -15.54
C MET A 71 2.91 -2.98 -16.35
N ARG A 72 3.22 -3.91 -17.27
CA ARG A 72 2.19 -4.65 -18.02
C ARG A 72 1.57 -5.68 -17.11
N SER A 73 0.26 -5.94 -17.21
CA SER A 73 -0.49 -6.87 -16.35
C SER A 73 -0.06 -8.35 -16.41
N GLU A 74 1.04 -8.67 -17.08
CA GLU A 74 1.56 -10.03 -17.15
C GLU A 74 2.26 -10.39 -15.83
N PRO A 75 1.93 -11.55 -15.22
CA PRO A 75 2.58 -11.99 -14.00
C PRO A 75 4.08 -12.20 -14.23
N SER A 76 4.88 -11.34 -13.62
CA SER A 76 6.33 -11.34 -13.71
C SER A 76 6.95 -11.17 -12.34
N ARG A 77 8.21 -11.63 -12.18
CA ARG A 77 8.97 -11.48 -10.93
C ARG A 77 9.06 -10.02 -10.46
N GLY A 78 9.04 -9.08 -11.40
CA GLY A 78 9.01 -7.65 -11.08
C GLY A 78 7.74 -7.23 -10.31
N HIS A 79 6.57 -7.81 -10.63
CA HIS A 79 5.33 -7.50 -9.93
C HIS A 79 5.37 -8.01 -8.50
N ASP A 80 5.87 -9.24 -8.31
CA ASP A 80 6.02 -9.83 -6.98
C ASP A 80 7.01 -9.03 -6.14
N LEU A 81 8.12 -8.55 -6.72
CA LEU A 81 9.10 -7.70 -6.04
C LEU A 81 8.53 -6.34 -5.65
N VAL A 82 7.92 -5.63 -6.60
CA VAL A 82 7.33 -4.31 -6.34
C VAL A 82 6.19 -4.42 -5.33
N GLY A 83 5.35 -5.45 -5.45
CA GLY A 83 4.31 -5.76 -4.48
C GLY A 83 4.89 -6.05 -3.09
N ALA A 84 5.95 -6.84 -2.99
CA ALA A 84 6.63 -7.10 -1.72
C ALA A 84 7.15 -5.81 -1.08
N LEU A 85 7.77 -4.92 -1.85
CA LEU A 85 8.28 -3.63 -1.37
C LEU A 85 7.16 -2.71 -0.86
N ILE A 86 6.04 -2.62 -1.60
CA ILE A 86 4.86 -1.84 -1.17
C ILE A 86 4.34 -2.36 0.17
N VAL A 87 4.12 -3.68 0.27
CA VAL A 87 3.57 -4.29 1.49
C VAL A 87 4.55 -4.15 2.66
N THR A 88 5.86 -4.32 2.45
CA THR A 88 6.88 -4.04 3.46
C THR A 88 6.85 -2.58 3.94
N GLY A 89 6.61 -1.62 3.03
CA GLY A 89 6.41 -0.23 3.40
C GLY A 89 5.22 -0.05 4.35
N PHE A 90 4.08 -0.67 4.04
CA PHE A 90 2.90 -0.63 4.91
C PHE A 90 3.17 -1.27 6.29
N VAL A 91 3.95 -2.36 6.34
CA VAL A 91 4.39 -2.95 7.62
C VAL A 91 5.16 -1.93 8.45
N ALA A 92 6.10 -1.20 7.84
CA ALA A 92 6.90 -0.21 8.55
C ALA A 92 6.03 0.95 9.07
N VAL A 93 5.09 1.46 8.25
CA VAL A 93 4.18 2.54 8.65
C VAL A 93 3.23 2.09 9.76
N PHE A 94 2.51 0.97 9.57
CA PHE A 94 1.57 0.46 10.57
C PHE A 94 2.27 -0.01 11.84
N GLY A 95 3.45 -0.61 11.71
CA GLY A 95 4.27 -1.02 12.85
C GLY A 95 4.71 0.18 13.68
N TRP A 96 5.13 1.27 13.03
CA TRP A 96 5.42 2.52 13.74
C TRP A 96 4.17 3.10 14.40
N ILE A 97 3.00 3.10 13.75
CA ILE A 97 1.76 3.63 14.35
C ILE A 97 1.34 2.80 15.58
N GLY A 98 1.38 1.48 15.48
CA GLY A 98 0.97 0.57 16.56
C GLY A 98 1.96 0.53 17.73
N PHE A 99 3.26 0.44 17.44
CA PHE A 99 4.28 0.08 18.42
C PHE A 99 5.23 1.22 18.81
N ALA A 100 5.27 2.36 18.10
CA ALA A 100 6.19 3.42 18.47
C ALA A 100 5.82 4.06 19.81
N PRO A 101 6.81 4.47 20.62
CA PRO A 101 6.58 5.21 21.86
C PRO A 101 5.99 6.60 21.58
N GLY A 102 5.29 7.16 22.58
CA GLY A 102 4.69 8.50 22.53
C GLY A 102 3.16 8.50 22.58
N GLU A 103 2.58 9.59 23.08
CA GLU A 103 1.14 9.80 23.07
C GLU A 103 0.65 10.00 21.63
N ARG A 104 -0.45 9.34 21.26
CA ARG A 104 -1.06 9.46 19.93
C ARG A 104 -2.54 9.65 20.11
N HIS A 105 -3.00 10.88 19.91
CA HIS A 105 -4.42 11.15 19.99
C HIS A 105 -5.14 10.60 18.76
N PHE A 106 -5.79 9.45 18.92
CA PHE A 106 -6.69 8.92 17.90
C PHE A 106 -8.08 9.53 18.11
N SER A 107 -8.44 10.50 17.27
CA SER A 107 -9.80 11.04 17.26
C SER A 107 -10.72 10.09 16.48
N SER A 108 -11.39 9.18 17.17
CA SER A 108 -12.47 8.38 16.57
C SER A 108 -13.77 9.17 16.54
N SER A 109 -14.02 9.96 15.50
CA SER A 109 -15.36 10.52 15.23
C SER A 109 -16.23 9.47 14.54
N GLY A 110 -16.54 8.38 15.25
CA GLY A 110 -17.49 7.37 14.78
C GLY A 110 -18.90 7.79 15.14
N SER A 111 -19.62 8.44 14.22
CA SER A 111 -21.06 8.72 14.39
C SER A 111 -21.87 7.46 14.12
N GLY A 112 -21.88 6.52 15.06
CA GLY A 112 -22.77 5.37 15.06
C GLY A 112 -23.93 5.59 16.02
N GLY A 113 -25.11 5.93 15.51
CA GLY A 113 -26.38 5.76 16.23
C GLY A 113 -26.57 6.55 17.55
N GLY A 114 -26.26 7.85 17.59
CA GLY A 114 -26.71 8.74 18.67
C GLY A 114 -25.98 8.63 20.03
N LEU A 115 -25.08 7.67 20.22
CA LEU A 115 -24.21 7.59 21.39
C LEU A 115 -22.81 8.08 21.05
N SER A 116 -22.53 9.35 21.37
CA SER A 116 -21.15 9.84 21.43
C SER A 116 -20.48 9.30 22.69
N LEU A 117 -19.82 8.15 22.58
CA LEU A 117 -18.90 7.68 23.62
C LEU A 117 -17.62 8.50 23.52
N ALA A 118 -17.63 9.69 24.13
CA ALA A 118 -16.43 10.46 24.40
C ALA A 118 -15.64 9.81 25.55
N GLY A 119 -15.06 8.63 25.30
CA GLY A 119 -14.24 7.91 26.26
C GLY A 119 -12.76 8.07 25.91
N GLY A 120 -11.95 8.59 26.84
CA GLY A 120 -10.50 8.76 26.74
C GLY A 120 -9.68 7.45 26.64
N GLY A 121 -10.25 6.40 26.05
CA GLY A 121 -9.62 5.10 25.79
C GLY A 121 -9.33 4.82 24.31
N GLY A 122 -9.43 5.82 23.42
CA GLY A 122 -9.22 5.62 21.97
C GLY A 122 -7.79 5.20 21.59
N ASP A 123 -6.80 5.53 22.42
CA ASP A 123 -5.39 5.36 22.06
C ASP A 123 -4.95 3.89 21.95
N TRP A 124 -5.41 3.04 22.88
CA TRP A 124 -5.08 1.61 22.84
C TRP A 124 -5.79 0.90 21.68
N ILE A 125 -7.02 1.31 21.34
CA ILE A 125 -7.79 0.73 20.24
C ILE A 125 -7.10 1.03 18.91
N GLY A 126 -6.70 2.28 18.69
CA GLY A 126 -5.95 2.68 17.50
C GLY A 126 -4.66 1.88 17.38
N ARG A 127 -3.86 1.80 18.45
CA ARG A 127 -2.62 1.02 18.48
C ARG A 127 -2.84 -0.46 18.19
N ALA A 128 -3.86 -1.07 18.79
CA ALA A 128 -4.20 -2.48 18.56
C ALA A 128 -4.62 -2.72 17.11
N ALA A 129 -5.43 -1.84 16.52
CA ALA A 129 -5.88 -1.95 15.14
C ALA A 129 -4.72 -1.83 14.13
N PHE A 130 -3.87 -0.80 14.29
CA PHE A 130 -2.69 -0.62 13.44
C PHE A 130 -1.63 -1.71 13.68
N GLY A 131 -1.45 -2.16 14.93
CA GLY A 131 -0.56 -3.26 15.27
C GLY A 131 -0.98 -4.57 14.63
N LEU A 132 -2.28 -4.92 14.69
CA LEU A 132 -2.83 -6.08 14.00
C LEU A 132 -2.67 -5.95 12.48
N GLY A 133 -2.96 -4.77 11.91
CA GLY A 133 -2.72 -4.47 10.50
C GLY A 133 -1.27 -4.69 10.09
N ALA A 134 -0.32 -4.24 10.92
CA ALA A 134 1.12 -4.45 10.69
C ALA A 134 1.48 -5.95 10.66
N VAL A 135 0.94 -6.75 11.58
CA VAL A 135 1.15 -8.21 11.61
C VAL A 135 0.60 -8.88 10.35
N LEU A 136 -0.63 -8.54 9.94
CA LEU A 136 -1.23 -9.09 8.72
C LEU A 136 -0.43 -8.70 7.47
N CYS A 137 -0.03 -7.43 7.36
CA CYS A 137 0.85 -6.98 6.28
C CYS A 137 2.21 -7.69 6.33
N ALA A 138 2.76 -8.00 7.50
CA ALA A 138 4.04 -8.69 7.63
C ALA A 138 3.95 -10.13 7.11
N LEU A 139 2.86 -10.84 7.43
CA LEU A 139 2.58 -12.16 6.88
C LEU A 139 2.46 -12.11 5.34
N ALA A 140 1.76 -11.13 4.80
CA ALA A 140 1.64 -10.92 3.36
C ALA A 140 3.00 -10.58 2.71
N ALA A 141 3.79 -9.71 3.33
CA ALA A 141 5.14 -9.38 2.85
C ALA A 141 6.04 -10.61 2.82
N MET A 142 6.04 -11.43 3.89
CA MET A 142 6.81 -12.68 3.93
C MET A 142 6.39 -13.65 2.82
N TYR A 143 5.08 -13.77 2.54
CA TYR A 143 4.59 -14.58 1.43
C TYR A 143 5.06 -14.06 0.06
N LEU A 144 5.00 -12.73 -0.17
CA LEU A 144 5.46 -12.13 -1.42
C LEU A 144 6.97 -12.26 -1.59
N TRP A 145 7.76 -12.01 -0.55
CA TRP A 145 9.21 -12.25 -0.56
C TRP A 145 9.54 -13.71 -0.84
N LYS A 146 8.78 -14.65 -0.27
CA LYS A 146 8.92 -16.08 -0.60
C LYS A 146 8.69 -16.33 -2.10
N ARG A 147 7.71 -15.70 -2.74
CA ARG A 147 7.49 -15.83 -4.20
C ARG A 147 8.61 -15.22 -5.03
N VAL A 148 9.18 -14.11 -4.57
CA VAL A 148 10.33 -13.46 -5.24
C VAL A 148 11.54 -14.40 -5.26
N PHE A 149 11.90 -14.97 -4.10
CA PHE A 149 13.06 -15.84 -3.96
C PHE A 149 12.83 -17.27 -4.45
N PHE A 150 11.61 -17.78 -4.29
CA PHE A 150 11.21 -19.15 -4.66
C PHE A 150 10.03 -19.08 -5.64
N PRO A 151 10.27 -18.69 -6.91
CA PRO A 151 9.19 -18.61 -7.89
C PRO A 151 8.57 -19.99 -8.10
N PRO A 152 7.24 -20.08 -8.25
CA PRO A 152 6.61 -21.36 -8.57
C PRO A 152 7.16 -21.86 -9.90
N VAL A 153 7.58 -23.13 -9.94
CA VAL A 153 7.95 -23.81 -11.19
C VAL A 153 6.74 -23.72 -12.10
N ARG A 154 6.84 -22.96 -13.20
CA ARG A 154 5.82 -23.00 -14.25
C ARG A 154 5.78 -24.44 -14.73
N ARG A 155 4.73 -25.18 -14.35
CA ARG A 155 4.42 -26.41 -15.06
C ARG A 155 4.12 -25.97 -16.47
N GLU A 156 5.06 -26.20 -17.37
CA GLU A 156 4.77 -26.13 -18.80
C GLU A 156 3.60 -27.10 -18.99
N GLU A 157 2.43 -26.51 -19.19
CA GLU A 157 1.24 -27.24 -19.56
C GLU A 157 1.60 -27.90 -20.88
N LYS A 158 2.00 -29.18 -20.82
CA LYS A 158 2.32 -29.99 -21.99
C LYS A 158 1.17 -29.80 -22.95
N ALA A 159 1.43 -29.12 -24.07
CA ALA A 159 0.43 -28.95 -25.11
C ALA A 159 -0.12 -30.34 -25.43
N PRO A 160 -1.46 -30.51 -25.48
CA PRO A 160 -2.03 -31.80 -25.84
C PRO A 160 -1.43 -32.24 -27.17
N PRO A 161 -1.05 -33.52 -27.32
CA PRO A 161 -0.48 -34.02 -28.57
C PRO A 161 -1.45 -33.70 -29.70
N ALA A 162 -0.93 -33.09 -30.78
CA ALA A 162 -1.72 -32.83 -31.98
C ALA A 162 -2.32 -34.17 -32.47
N GLN A 163 -3.65 -34.21 -32.59
CA GLN A 163 -4.38 -35.34 -33.17
C GLN A 163 -4.41 -35.22 -34.69
#